data_AF-A0A5E5P2H9-F1
#
_entry.id   AF-A0A5E5P2H9-F1
#
_cell.length_a   1.000
_cell.length_b   1.000
_cell.length_c   1.000
_cell.angle_alpha   90.00
_cell.angle_beta   90.00
_cell.angle_gamma   90.00
#
_symmetry.space_group_name_H-M   'P 1'
#
loop_
_entity.id
_entity.type
_entity.pdbx_description
1 polymer ?
#
loop_
_entity_poly.entity_id
_entity_poly.type
_entity_poly.pdbx_seq_one_letter_code
_entity_poly.pdbx_strand_id
1 'polypeptide(L)'
;MTTQKTSKRGEFNPNWPVPDDYLLELGRMVSVWGSLESMTAVAISMFAGYDSPTDPRALTMVAHSNFQQRVDIVSSLCGQLVEEYPHIKSYEDVIKKIRAAQAGRNKYAHNALSLDEHGQVHIAYMSARGTFKTTVEVVRLAEIKEVTAKIHEAVCALQALITNKPLKPMWER
;
A
#
# COMPACT_ATOMS: atom_id res chain seq x y z
N MET A 1 -22.30 34.30 -9.87
CA MET A 1 -21.17 33.42 -9.53
C MET A 1 -20.09 34.27 -8.87
N THR A 2 -20.05 34.26 -7.55
CA THR A 2 -19.11 35.04 -6.76
C THR A 2 -17.81 34.25 -6.67
N THR A 3 -16.79 34.71 -7.39
CA THR A 3 -15.42 34.20 -7.29
C THR A 3 -14.91 34.46 -5.87
N GLN A 4 -14.92 33.43 -5.03
CA GLN A 4 -14.29 33.48 -3.72
C GLN A 4 -12.78 33.62 -3.95
N LYS A 5 -12.24 34.81 -3.69
CA LYS A 5 -10.78 35.03 -3.60
C LYS A 5 -10.24 34.03 -2.58
N THR A 6 -9.48 33.04 -3.01
CA THR A 6 -8.68 32.25 -2.09
C THR A 6 -7.65 33.19 -1.46
N SER A 7 -7.85 33.42 -0.17
CA SER A 7 -7.05 34.28 0.70
C SER A 7 -5.71 33.60 0.96
N LYS A 8 -4.59 34.23 0.60
CA LYS A 8 -3.21 33.83 0.97
C LYS A 8 -2.75 32.42 0.49
N ARG A 9 -1.44 32.30 0.23
CA ARG A 9 -0.82 31.01 -0.10
C ARG A 9 -0.97 30.05 1.09
N GLY A 10 -1.54 28.87 0.86
CA GLY A 10 -1.71 27.83 1.87
C GLY A 10 -3.13 27.68 2.43
N GLU A 11 -4.05 28.60 2.12
CA GLU A 11 -5.47 28.41 2.41
C GLU A 11 -6.14 27.77 1.18
N PHE A 12 -6.26 26.44 1.21
CA PHE A 12 -6.88 25.68 0.14
C PHE A 12 -8.39 25.60 0.32
N ASN A 13 -9.11 25.50 -0.80
CA ASN A 13 -10.54 25.17 -0.77
C ASN A 13 -10.69 23.76 -0.17
N PRO A 14 -11.58 23.53 0.82
CA PRO A 14 -11.83 22.20 1.43
C PRO A 14 -12.25 21.10 0.43
N ASN A 15 -12.66 21.48 -0.77
CA ASN A 15 -13.02 20.58 -1.86
C ASN A 15 -11.90 20.41 -2.91
N TRP A 16 -10.71 20.96 -2.67
CA TRP A 16 -9.59 20.91 -3.60
C TRP A 16 -8.41 20.11 -3.01
N PRO A 17 -7.80 19.19 -3.78
CA PRO A 17 -8.22 18.75 -5.12
C PRO A 17 -9.49 17.88 -5.12
N VAL A 18 -9.84 17.32 -3.95
CA VAL A 18 -11.07 16.59 -3.64
C VAL A 18 -11.48 16.93 -2.20
N PRO A 19 -12.70 16.58 -1.74
CA PRO A 19 -13.13 16.85 -0.37
C PRO A 19 -12.16 16.30 0.68
N ASP A 20 -11.98 17.04 1.78
CA ASP A 20 -11.04 16.72 2.87
C ASP A 20 -11.14 15.27 3.38
N ASP A 21 -12.34 14.69 3.45
CA ASP A 21 -12.53 13.29 3.88
C ASP A 21 -11.78 12.30 2.97
N TYR A 22 -11.73 12.56 1.65
CA TYR A 22 -10.96 11.74 0.72
C TYR A 22 -9.45 11.94 0.94
N LEU A 23 -9.00 13.18 1.16
CA LEU A 23 -7.59 13.47 1.44
C LEU A 23 -7.13 12.81 2.74
N LEU A 24 -7.98 12.79 3.76
CA LEU A 24 -7.73 12.12 5.03
C LEU A 24 -7.50 10.63 4.82
N GLU A 25 -8.39 9.94 4.10
CA GLU A 25 -8.27 8.50 3.89
C GLU A 25 -7.14 8.14 2.92
N LEU A 26 -6.84 8.98 1.93
CA LEU A 26 -5.64 8.83 1.09
C LEU A 26 -4.37 8.98 1.92
N GLY A 27 -4.33 9.98 2.81
CA GLY A 27 -3.22 10.17 3.75
C GLY A 27 -3.01 8.96 4.64
N ARG A 28 -4.10 8.44 5.23
CA ARG A 28 -4.09 7.22 6.05
C ARG A 28 -3.57 6.02 5.25
N MET A 29 -4.08 5.82 4.03
CA MET A 29 -3.64 4.75 3.13
C MET A 29 -2.12 4.85 2.87
N VAL A 30 -1.61 6.03 2.54
CA VAL A 30 -0.17 6.25 2.27
C VAL A 30 0.68 6.03 3.52
N SER A 31 0.23 6.47 4.70
CA SER A 31 0.96 6.23 5.96
C SER A 31 1.03 4.75 6.32
N VAL A 32 -0.07 4.01 6.17
CA VAL A 32 -0.10 2.56 6.42
C VAL A 32 0.69 1.80 5.36
N TRP A 33 0.69 2.25 4.11
CA TRP A 33 1.54 1.71 3.04
C TRP A 33 3.03 1.77 3.40
N GLY A 34 3.49 2.89 3.95
CA GLY A 34 4.88 3.02 4.42
C GLY A 34 5.27 1.95 5.45
N SER A 35 4.33 1.54 6.31
CA SER A 35 4.56 0.44 7.25
C SER A 35 4.75 -0.91 6.55
N LEU A 36 4.00 -1.17 5.47
CA LEU A 36 4.17 -2.38 4.66
C LEU A 36 5.50 -2.37 3.91
N GLU A 37 5.93 -1.22 3.38
CA GLU A 37 7.24 -1.07 2.73
C GLU A 37 8.38 -1.36 3.70
N SER A 38 8.33 -0.79 4.91
CA SER A 38 9.32 -1.03 5.95
C SER A 38 9.31 -2.49 6.43
N MET A 39 8.12 -3.07 6.67
CA MET A 39 8.00 -4.46 7.08
C MET A 39 8.52 -5.43 6.02
N THR A 40 8.33 -5.12 4.74
CA THR A 40 8.88 -5.91 3.63
C THR A 40 10.41 -5.87 3.63
N ALA A 41 11.02 -4.71 3.88
CA ALA A 41 12.48 -4.60 4.00
C ALA A 41 13.02 -5.39 5.21
N VAL A 42 12.31 -5.31 6.34
CA VAL A 42 12.63 -6.11 7.55
C VAL A 42 12.53 -7.61 7.27
N ALA A 43 11.47 -8.06 6.59
CA ALA A 43 11.29 -9.45 6.22
C ALA A 43 12.45 -9.98 5.36
N ILE A 44 12.93 -9.18 4.40
CA ILE A 44 14.11 -9.52 3.61
C ILE A 44 15.33 -9.70 4.51
N SER A 45 15.57 -8.78 5.45
CA SER A 45 16.71 -8.88 6.38
C SER A 45 16.64 -10.18 7.21
N MET A 46 15.46 -10.48 7.76
CA MET A 46 15.26 -11.67 8.60
C MET A 46 15.42 -12.97 7.80
N PHE A 47 14.78 -13.09 6.63
CA PHE A 47 14.86 -14.30 5.82
C PHE A 47 16.23 -14.48 5.14
N ALA A 48 16.96 -13.39 4.85
CA ALA A 48 18.32 -13.50 4.32
C ALA A 48 19.36 -13.89 5.40
N GLY A 49 18.93 -14.08 6.66
CA GLY A 49 19.80 -14.56 7.73
C GLY A 49 20.71 -13.48 8.34
N TYR A 50 20.34 -12.20 8.21
CA TYR A 50 21.07 -11.13 8.91
C TYR A 50 20.76 -11.13 10.41
N ASP A 51 21.76 -10.80 11.23
CA ASP A 51 21.65 -10.78 12.69
C ASP A 51 20.63 -9.75 13.20
N SER A 52 20.34 -8.73 12.40
CA SER A 52 19.42 -7.65 12.73
C SER A 52 18.33 -7.48 11.66
N PRO A 53 17.05 -7.26 12.07
CA PRO A 53 15.99 -6.80 11.17
C PRO A 53 16.30 -5.52 10.41
N THR A 54 17.26 -4.72 10.90
CA THR A 54 17.67 -3.43 10.32
C THR A 54 19.15 -3.44 9.92
N ASP A 55 19.69 -4.59 9.51
CA ASP A 55 21.08 -4.66 9.06
C ASP A 55 21.30 -3.72 7.86
N PRO A 56 22.30 -2.81 7.92
CA PRO A 56 22.52 -1.81 6.88
C PRO A 56 22.83 -2.43 5.52
N ARG A 57 23.40 -3.64 5.46
CA ARG A 57 23.67 -4.36 4.21
C ARG A 57 22.36 -4.73 3.52
N ALA A 58 21.43 -5.32 4.27
CA ALA A 58 20.09 -5.65 3.78
C ALA A 58 19.36 -4.39 3.29
N LEU A 59 19.35 -3.34 4.11
CA LEU A 59 18.69 -2.07 3.77
C LEU A 59 19.30 -1.41 2.54
N THR A 60 20.63 -1.45 2.39
CA THR A 60 21.33 -0.91 1.21
C THR A 60 20.94 -1.65 -0.06
N MET A 61 20.85 -2.98 -0.02
CA MET A 61 20.44 -3.78 -1.19
C MET A 61 19.02 -3.43 -1.66
N VAL A 62 18.10 -3.16 -0.72
CA VAL A 62 16.70 -2.90 -1.08
C VAL A 62 16.40 -1.40 -1.28
N ALA A 63 17.29 -0.49 -0.88
CA ALA A 63 17.07 0.96 -0.91
C ALA A 63 16.57 1.49 -2.27
N HIS A 64 17.13 0.98 -3.36
CA HIS A 64 16.77 1.40 -4.73
C HIS A 64 15.87 0.41 -5.47
N SER A 65 15.51 -0.70 -4.83
CA SER A 65 14.55 -1.66 -5.39
C SER A 65 13.13 -1.13 -5.29
N ASN A 66 12.34 -1.33 -6.35
CA ASN A 66 10.92 -1.04 -6.31
C ASN A 66 10.19 -2.08 -5.44
N PHE A 67 8.98 -1.75 -4.99
CA PHE A 67 8.25 -2.62 -4.07
C PHE A 67 7.98 -4.02 -4.63
N GLN A 68 7.70 -4.15 -5.94
CA GLN A 68 7.49 -5.45 -6.57
C GLN A 68 8.72 -6.34 -6.43
N GLN A 69 9.91 -5.81 -6.69
CA GLN A 69 11.18 -6.53 -6.54
C GLN A 69 11.37 -7.00 -5.09
N ARG A 70 11.03 -6.17 -4.10
CA ARG A 70 11.11 -6.55 -2.68
C ARG A 70 10.18 -7.71 -2.34
N VAL A 71 8.94 -7.68 -2.84
CA VAL A 71 7.96 -8.77 -2.64
C VAL A 71 8.45 -10.07 -3.29
N ASP A 72 9.03 -10.00 -4.48
CA ASP A 72 9.56 -11.16 -5.19
C ASP A 72 10.79 -11.76 -4.48
N ILE A 73 11.63 -10.93 -3.87
CA ILE A 73 12.73 -11.39 -2.98
C ILE A 73 12.15 -12.14 -1.77
N VAL A 74 11.17 -11.56 -1.06
CA VAL A 74 10.54 -12.24 0.11
C VAL A 74 9.95 -13.58 -0.30
N SER A 75 9.19 -13.63 -1.40
CA SER A 75 8.60 -14.86 -1.91
C SER A 75 9.65 -15.92 -2.24
N SER A 76 10.77 -15.51 -2.85
CA SER A 76 11.85 -16.43 -3.24
C SER A 76 12.58 -16.98 -2.02
N LEU A 77 12.89 -16.13 -1.04
CA LEU A 77 13.51 -16.54 0.21
C LEU A 77 12.60 -17.51 0.98
N CYS A 78 11.30 -17.22 1.08
CA CYS A 78 10.35 -18.13 1.74
C CYS A 78 10.33 -19.51 1.05
N GLY A 79 10.32 -19.54 -0.29
CA GLY A 79 10.37 -20.80 -1.05
C GLY A 79 11.64 -21.62 -0.81
N GLN A 80 12.78 -20.99 -0.52
CA GLN A 80 14.02 -21.68 -0.16
C GLN A 80 14.01 -22.18 1.29
N LEU A 81 13.37 -21.44 2.19
CA LEU A 81 13.41 -21.67 3.64
C LEU A 81 12.26 -22.55 4.14
N VAL A 82 11.22 -22.79 3.35
CA VAL A 82 9.96 -23.42 3.82
C VAL A 82 10.16 -24.81 4.41
N GLU A 83 11.12 -25.59 3.89
CA GLU A 83 11.43 -26.93 4.38
C GLU A 83 12.14 -26.90 5.75
N GLU A 84 13.01 -25.91 5.98
CA GLU A 84 13.69 -25.71 7.28
C GLU A 84 12.77 -25.04 8.32
N TYR A 85 11.86 -24.17 7.86
CA TYR A 85 11.00 -23.36 8.71
C TYR A 85 9.51 -23.58 8.38
N PRO A 86 8.90 -24.72 8.75
CA PRO A 86 7.54 -25.09 8.30
C PRO A 86 6.43 -24.08 8.63
N HIS A 87 6.64 -23.22 9.63
CA HIS A 87 5.67 -22.18 10.01
C HIS A 87 5.44 -21.13 8.89
N ILE A 88 6.37 -20.99 7.94
CA ILE A 88 6.22 -20.07 6.80
C ILE A 88 5.49 -20.69 5.61
N LYS A 89 5.03 -21.96 5.70
CA LYS A 89 4.42 -22.68 4.57
C LYS A 89 3.25 -21.97 3.90
N SER A 90 2.55 -21.10 4.63
CA SER A 90 1.46 -20.27 4.10
C SER A 90 1.94 -18.92 3.50
N TYR A 91 3.22 -18.77 3.17
CA TYR A 91 3.76 -17.49 2.68
C TYR A 91 3.06 -17.03 1.40
N GLU A 92 2.64 -17.94 0.51
CA GLU A 92 1.95 -17.58 -0.75
C GLU A 92 0.67 -16.78 -0.51
N ASP A 93 -0.09 -17.12 0.54
CA ASP A 93 -1.28 -16.36 0.94
C ASP A 93 -0.93 -14.96 1.43
N VAL A 94 0.19 -14.82 2.15
CA VAL A 94 0.72 -13.53 2.60
C VAL A 94 1.15 -12.69 1.39
N ILE A 95 1.89 -13.28 0.44
CA ILE A 95 2.30 -12.61 -0.79
C ILE A 95 1.08 -12.16 -1.62
N LYS A 96 0.03 -12.99 -1.69
CA LYS A 96 -1.23 -12.62 -2.36
C LYS A 96 -1.89 -11.41 -1.71
N LYS A 97 -1.92 -11.33 -0.37
CA LYS A 97 -2.44 -10.15 0.36
C LYS A 97 -1.61 -8.90 0.07
N ILE A 98 -0.28 -9.01 0.09
CA ILE A 98 0.63 -7.90 -0.20
C ILE A 98 0.41 -7.37 -1.63
N ARG A 99 0.31 -8.27 -2.62
CA ARG A 99 0.06 -7.89 -4.03
C ARG A 99 -1.32 -7.27 -4.22
N ALA A 100 -2.35 -7.75 -3.51
CA ALA A 100 -3.67 -7.14 -3.51
C ALA A 100 -3.65 -5.72 -2.90
N ALA A 101 -2.93 -5.53 -1.79
CA ALA A 101 -2.71 -4.23 -1.17
C ALA A 101 -1.97 -3.26 -2.11
N GLN A 102 -0.91 -3.72 -2.78
CA GLN A 102 -0.18 -2.95 -3.78
C GLN A 102 -1.07 -2.53 -4.95
N ALA A 103 -1.88 -3.44 -5.50
CA ALA A 103 -2.81 -3.12 -6.58
C ALA A 103 -3.84 -2.06 -6.16
N GLY A 104 -4.42 -2.20 -4.96
CA GLY A 104 -5.36 -1.24 -4.39
C GLY A 104 -4.72 0.14 -4.16
N ARG A 105 -3.54 0.19 -3.53
CA ARG A 105 -2.79 1.43 -3.31
C ARG A 105 -2.43 2.09 -4.64
N ASN A 106 -1.98 1.32 -5.62
CA ASN A 106 -1.56 1.87 -6.91
C ASN A 106 -2.71 2.52 -7.66
N LYS A 107 -3.92 1.97 -7.56
CA LYS A 107 -5.13 2.59 -8.11
C LYS A 107 -5.28 4.03 -7.63
N TYR A 108 -5.17 4.30 -6.33
CA TYR A 108 -5.44 5.62 -5.76
C TYR A 108 -4.22 6.54 -5.67
N ALA A 109 -3.00 5.98 -5.59
CA ALA A 109 -1.78 6.77 -5.44
C ALA A 109 -1.13 7.21 -6.77
N HIS A 110 -1.46 6.56 -7.89
CA HIS A 110 -0.84 6.85 -9.20
C HIS A 110 -1.79 7.49 -10.22
N ASN A 111 -3.07 7.63 -9.89
CA ASN A 111 -4.06 8.16 -10.81
C ASN A 111 -4.66 9.46 -10.26
N ALA A 112 -5.08 10.33 -11.16
CA ALA A 112 -5.65 11.63 -10.79
C ALA A 112 -7.07 11.44 -10.26
N LEU A 113 -7.32 12.04 -9.09
CA LEU A 113 -8.65 12.22 -8.54
C LEU A 113 -9.16 13.62 -8.88
N SER A 114 -10.43 13.74 -9.25
CA SER A 114 -11.07 15.02 -9.53
C SER A 114 -12.49 15.06 -8.98
N LEU A 115 -12.92 16.25 -8.58
CA LEU A 115 -14.29 16.53 -8.18
C LEU A 115 -15.08 17.06 -9.40
N ASP A 116 -16.25 16.48 -9.67
CA ASP A 116 -17.14 16.98 -10.73
C ASP A 116 -18.08 18.10 -10.25
N GLU A 117 -18.88 18.65 -11.16
CA GLU A 117 -19.84 19.72 -10.87
C GLU A 117 -20.99 19.29 -9.93
N HIS A 118 -21.20 17.98 -9.78
CA HIS A 118 -22.21 17.39 -8.91
C HIS A 118 -21.65 16.99 -7.53
N GLY A 119 -20.37 17.29 -7.26
CA GLY A 119 -19.71 16.94 -6.01
C GLY A 119 -19.31 15.46 -5.89
N GLN A 120 -19.27 14.72 -6.99
CA GLN A 120 -18.79 13.34 -7.01
C GLN A 120 -17.29 13.28 -7.32
N VAL A 121 -16.59 12.41 -6.60
CA VAL A 121 -15.16 12.18 -6.83
C VAL A 121 -14.99 11.09 -7.88
N HIS A 122 -14.16 11.37 -8.88
CA HIS A 122 -13.83 10.44 -9.95
C HIS A 122 -12.33 10.14 -9.95
N ILE A 123 -11.97 8.98 -10.48
CA ILE A 123 -10.59 8.62 -10.78
C ILE A 123 -10.46 8.26 -12.25
N ALA A 124 -9.42 8.81 -12.89
CA ALA A 124 -9.10 8.52 -14.28
C ALA A 124 -7.78 7.77 -14.37
N TYR A 125 -7.78 6.62 -15.08
CA TYR A 125 -6.58 5.83 -15.29
C TYR A 125 -6.53 5.23 -16.69
N MET A 126 -5.31 4.90 -17.11
CA MET A 126 -4.99 4.44 -18.45
C MET A 126 -4.26 3.10 -18.39
N SER A 127 -4.62 2.18 -19.28
CA SER A 127 -3.90 0.92 -19.49
C SER A 127 -3.52 0.80 -20.95
N ALA A 128 -2.26 0.43 -21.21
CA ALA A 128 -1.74 0.17 -22.57
C ALA A 128 -1.38 -1.31 -22.78
N ARG A 129 -1.76 -2.22 -21.87
CA ARG A 129 -1.48 -3.65 -22.02
C ARG A 129 -2.41 -4.25 -23.08
N GLY A 130 -1.86 -4.57 -24.25
CA GLY A 130 -2.57 -5.16 -25.39
C GLY A 130 -3.38 -4.14 -26.20
N THR A 131 -4.22 -3.35 -25.54
CA THR A 131 -4.99 -2.26 -26.16
C THR A 131 -5.04 -1.07 -25.23
N PHE A 132 -4.93 0.14 -25.78
CA PHE A 132 -5.06 1.38 -25.05
C PHE A 132 -6.50 1.57 -24.56
N LYS A 133 -6.69 1.69 -23.24
CA LYS A 133 -7.98 1.88 -22.59
C LYS A 133 -7.90 2.99 -21.55
N THR A 134 -8.80 3.95 -21.64
CA THR A 134 -9.03 4.97 -20.62
C THR A 134 -10.27 4.60 -19.84
N THR A 135 -10.18 4.60 -18.51
CA THR A 135 -11.33 4.34 -17.62
C THR A 135 -11.51 5.54 -16.70
N VAL A 136 -12.76 5.96 -16.53
CA VAL A 136 -13.18 6.92 -15.51
C VAL A 136 -14.25 6.26 -14.67
N GLU A 137 -14.11 6.30 -13.36
CA GLU A 137 -15.07 5.71 -12.43
C GLU A 137 -15.28 6.62 -11.22
N VAL A 138 -16.48 6.54 -10.65
CA VAL A 138 -16.81 7.19 -9.38
C VAL A 138 -16.07 6.48 -8.26
N VAL A 139 -15.37 7.23 -7.43
CA VAL A 139 -14.70 6.72 -6.24
C VAL A 139 -15.59 6.92 -5.03
N ARG A 140 -15.76 5.84 -4.25
CA ARG A 140 -16.44 5.93 -2.95
C ARG A 140 -15.40 5.92 -1.84
N LEU A 141 -15.58 6.77 -0.83
CA LEU A 141 -14.70 6.83 0.34
C LEU A 141 -14.48 5.46 1.00
N ALA A 142 -15.53 4.63 1.04
CA ALA A 142 -15.46 3.27 1.57
C ALA A 142 -14.43 2.37 0.87
N GLU A 143 -14.16 2.60 -0.42
CA GLU A 143 -13.21 1.81 -1.20
C GLU A 143 -11.75 2.15 -0.82
N ILE A 144 -11.46 3.41 -0.51
CA ILE A 144 -10.14 3.84 -0.02
C ILE A 144 -9.90 3.29 1.40
N LYS A 145 -10.93 3.30 2.25
CA LYS A 145 -10.90 2.68 3.58
C LYS A 145 -10.63 1.18 3.49
N GLU A 146 -11.31 0.49 2.57
CA GLU A 146 -11.10 -0.94 2.32
C GLU A 146 -9.68 -1.25 1.83
N VAL A 147 -9.10 -0.41 0.95
CA VAL A 147 -7.69 -0.55 0.56
C VAL A 147 -6.77 -0.35 1.76
N THR A 148 -7.04 0.64 2.61
CA THR A 148 -6.27 0.88 3.83
C THR A 148 -6.30 -0.33 4.77
N ALA A 149 -7.48 -0.92 4.96
CA ALA A 149 -7.64 -2.15 5.74
C ALA A 149 -6.81 -3.30 5.15
N LYS A 150 -6.88 -3.54 3.84
CA LYS A 150 -6.07 -4.57 3.16
C LYS A 150 -4.57 -4.37 3.33
N ILE A 151 -4.08 -3.13 3.28
CA ILE A 151 -2.67 -2.84 3.54
C ILE A 151 -2.32 -3.21 4.99
N HIS A 152 -3.15 -2.82 5.96
CA HIS A 152 -2.92 -3.14 7.38
C HIS A 152 -2.97 -4.65 7.66
N GLU A 153 -3.90 -5.38 7.04
CA GLU A 153 -3.95 -6.84 7.11
C GLU A 153 -2.69 -7.48 6.52
N ALA A 154 -2.19 -6.97 5.39
CA ALA A 154 -0.95 -7.44 4.79
C ALA A 154 0.26 -7.20 5.72
N VAL A 155 0.32 -6.05 6.40
CA VAL A 155 1.34 -5.78 7.43
C VAL A 155 1.25 -6.81 8.55
N CYS A 156 0.05 -7.05 9.08
CA CYS A 156 -0.16 -8.00 10.18
C CYS A 156 0.21 -9.43 9.76
N ALA A 157 -0.19 -9.85 8.55
CA ALA A 157 0.12 -11.17 8.01
C ALA A 157 1.63 -11.35 7.79
N LEU A 158 2.33 -10.35 7.24
CA LEU A 158 3.77 -10.41 7.04
C LEU A 158 4.52 -10.43 8.38
N GLN A 159 4.11 -9.61 9.35
CA GLN A 159 4.68 -9.66 10.70
C GLN A 159 4.48 -11.04 11.34
N ALA A 160 3.29 -11.62 11.23
CA ALA A 160 3.01 -12.94 11.78
C ALA A 160 3.87 -14.01 11.10
N LEU A 161 4.11 -13.89 9.80
CA LEU A 161 4.98 -14.78 9.04
C LEU A 161 6.43 -14.75 9.55
N ILE A 162 7.00 -13.56 9.78
CA ILE A 162 8.41 -13.42 10.19
C ILE A 162 8.65 -13.65 11.68
N THR A 163 7.64 -13.43 12.53
CA THR A 163 7.76 -13.57 13.99
C THR A 163 7.18 -14.87 14.54
N ASN A 164 6.45 -15.63 13.72
CA ASN A 164 5.63 -16.75 14.12
C ASN A 164 4.64 -16.42 15.27
N LYS A 165 4.18 -15.16 15.33
CA LYS A 165 3.24 -14.67 16.34
C LYS A 165 2.07 -13.99 15.65
N PRO A 166 0.82 -14.44 15.86
CA PRO A 166 -0.32 -13.82 15.23
C PRO A 166 -0.44 -12.36 15.69
N LEU A 167 -0.64 -11.46 14.72
CA LEU A 167 -0.97 -10.07 14.98
C LEU A 167 -2.38 -9.81 14.47
N LYS A 168 -3.28 -9.40 15.36
CA LYS A 168 -4.62 -8.99 14.98
C LYS A 168 -4.60 -7.60 14.32
N PRO A 169 -5.45 -7.36 13.31
CA PRO A 169 -5.63 -6.03 12.76
C PRO A 169 -6.20 -5.08 13.82
N MET A 170 -6.05 -3.77 13.61
CA MET A 170 -6.35 -2.78 14.66
C MET A 170 -7.81 -2.75 15.12
N TRP A 171 -8.74 -3.23 14.29
CA TRP A 171 -10.17 -3.31 14.61
C TRP A 171 -10.57 -4.59 15.37
N GLU A 172 -9.63 -5.50 15.63
CA GLU A 172 -9.85 -6.74 16.40
C GLU A 172 -8.97 -6.82 17.67
N ARG A 173 -8.31 -5.71 18.02
CA ARG A 173 -7.45 -5.59 19.20
C ARG A 173 -8.24 -5.22 20.44
#